data_AF-A0A8T7LDW3-F1
#
_entry.id   AF-A0A8T7LDW3-F1
#
_cell.length_a   1.000
_cell.length_b   1.000
_cell.length_c   1.000
_cell.angle_alpha   90.00
_cell.angle_beta   90.00
_cell.angle_gamma   90.00
#
_symmetry.space_group_name_H-M   'P 1'
#
loop_
_entity.id
_entity.type
_entity.pdbx_description
1 polymer ?
#
loop_
_entity_poly.entity_id
_entity_poly.type
_entity_poly.pdbx_seq_one_letter_code
_entity_poly.pdbx_strand_id
1 'polypeptide(L)'
;MSFWTGVVVGAIIGWLAEWIIDWNYWRRRTRLINVAAAGNDGLRVELETCRTEMERLRTELSAASSLAQQRAGELVTLQAALANAQASLQQAGRQIEDRDNRLATMAATETATRTARETDVAEIERLREALAHAEETIAELRSAQPAVPQQTLLGAVPVSITARLVDDDVQAELAQLRAQLAEEQRAHALLRGAQRDPLIDINGIGPVYEKRLNEAGIQTFAELAALTPERVHAIIHPESWQHIDPEAWINEARLLLRRSNPDPLVDINGIGPVYQDRLFDARIYTFAQLAAMTTEQLAAIIQPEEWQGVEFDRWIAEAAQFAARMQEEGR
;
A
#
# COMPACT_ATOMS: atom_id res chain seq x y z
N MET A 1 54.71 -39.05 -109.41
CA MET A 1 54.28 -38.29 -108.21
C MET A 1 53.59 -37.04 -108.72
N SER A 2 52.26 -36.99 -108.63
CA SER A 2 51.43 -36.05 -109.39
C SER A 2 51.54 -34.63 -108.82
N PHE A 3 51.87 -33.64 -109.65
CA PHE A 3 51.89 -32.20 -109.34
C PHE A 3 50.73 -31.74 -108.43
N TRP A 4 49.55 -32.31 -108.66
CA TRP A 4 48.33 -32.08 -107.88
C TRP A 4 48.42 -32.43 -106.39
N THR A 5 49.22 -33.41 -105.97
CA THR A 5 49.36 -33.76 -104.55
C THR A 5 50.07 -32.66 -103.77
N GLY A 6 51.05 -31.97 -104.39
CA GLY A 6 51.75 -30.85 -103.75
C GLY A 6 50.85 -29.64 -103.53
N VAL A 7 49.98 -29.33 -104.50
CA VAL A 7 49.03 -28.21 -104.41
C VAL A 7 47.99 -28.44 -103.32
N VAL A 8 47.43 -29.65 -103.24
CA VAL A 8 46.44 -30.01 -102.20
C VAL A 8 47.07 -29.98 -100.81
N VAL A 9 48.28 -30.52 -100.65
CA VAL A 9 49.00 -30.48 -99.37
C VAL A 9 49.32 -29.04 -98.94
N GLY A 10 49.76 -28.19 -99.86
CA GLY A 10 50.00 -26.77 -99.58
C GLY A 10 48.74 -26.02 -99.13
N ALA A 11 47.59 -26.28 -99.77
CA ALA A 11 46.31 -25.68 -99.40
C ALA A 11 45.84 -26.12 -98.01
N ILE A 12 45.99 -27.40 -97.67
CA ILE A 12 45.64 -27.92 -96.33
C ILE A 12 46.56 -27.32 -95.26
N ILE A 13 47.86 -27.21 -95.53
CA ILE A 13 48.82 -26.61 -94.58
C ILE A 13 48.51 -25.12 -94.37
N GLY A 14 48.24 -24.38 -95.45
CA GLY A 14 47.85 -22.97 -95.35
C GLY A 14 46.56 -22.76 -94.56
N TRP A 15 45.53 -23.58 -94.83
CA TRP A 15 44.28 -23.55 -94.10
C TRP A 15 44.47 -23.91 -92.61
N LEU A 16 45.28 -24.92 -92.28
CA LEU A 16 45.61 -25.27 -90.91
C LEU A 16 46.40 -24.15 -90.20
N ALA A 17 47.34 -23.49 -90.88
CA ALA A 17 48.11 -22.40 -90.31
C ALA A 17 47.21 -21.20 -89.98
N GLU A 18 46.30 -20.83 -90.88
CA GLU A 18 45.31 -19.78 -90.64
C GLU A 18 44.37 -20.15 -89.50
N TRP A 19 43.87 -21.38 -89.49
CA TRP A 19 43.03 -21.90 -88.40
C TRP A 19 43.75 -21.88 -87.05
N ILE A 20 45.03 -22.25 -86.98
CA ILE A 20 45.84 -22.20 -85.75
C ILE A 20 46.05 -20.76 -85.26
N ILE A 21 46.30 -19.82 -86.17
CA ILE A 21 46.46 -18.40 -85.83
C ILE A 21 45.16 -17.84 -85.29
N ASP A 22 44.04 -18.09 -85.97
CA ASP A 22 42.71 -17.63 -85.54
C ASP A 22 42.33 -18.27 -84.19
N TRP A 23 42.56 -19.57 -84.02
CA TRP A 23 42.34 -20.28 -82.77
C TRP A 23 43.15 -19.70 -81.60
N ASN A 24 44.44 -19.42 -81.80
CA ASN A 24 45.29 -18.86 -80.74
C ASN A 24 44.94 -17.40 -80.44
N TYR A 25 44.60 -16.61 -81.46
CA TYR A 25 44.12 -15.22 -81.30
C TYR A 25 42.82 -15.19 -80.48
N TRP A 26 41.82 -15.99 -80.86
CA TRP A 26 40.56 -16.10 -80.14
C TRP A 26 40.73 -16.65 -78.73
N ARG A 27 41.60 -17.64 -78.52
CA ARG A 27 41.86 -18.24 -77.20
C ARG A 27 42.63 -17.32 -76.25
N ARG A 28 43.49 -16.43 -76.77
CA ARG A 28 44.16 -15.40 -75.95
C ARG A 28 43.20 -14.26 -75.62
N ARG A 29 42.42 -13.80 -76.60
CA ARG A 29 41.45 -12.71 -76.41
C ARG A 29 40.33 -13.08 -75.45
N THR A 30 39.78 -14.30 -75.55
CA THR A 30 38.76 -14.80 -74.60
C THR A 30 39.30 -14.93 -73.18
N ARG A 31 40.55 -15.37 -72.99
CA ARG A 31 41.17 -15.42 -71.66
C ARG A 31 41.26 -14.04 -70.99
N LEU A 32 41.69 -13.02 -71.71
CA LEU A 32 41.77 -11.65 -71.17
C LEU A 32 40.40 -11.09 -70.79
N ILE A 33 39.39 -11.30 -71.66
CA ILE A 33 38.01 -10.88 -71.39
C ILE A 33 37.45 -11.61 -70.16
N ASN A 34 37.69 -12.91 -70.05
CA ASN A 34 37.21 -13.71 -68.91
C ASN A 34 37.89 -13.31 -67.59
N VAL A 35 39.19 -12.97 -67.61
CA VAL A 35 39.90 -12.47 -66.42
C VAL A 35 39.40 -11.09 -66.01
N ALA A 36 39.17 -10.19 -66.98
CA ALA A 36 38.58 -8.87 -66.70
C ALA A 36 37.13 -8.97 -66.21
N ALA A 37 36.33 -9.88 -66.78
CA ALA A 37 34.97 -10.17 -66.33
C ALA A 37 34.96 -10.73 -64.91
N ALA A 38 35.83 -11.70 -64.61
CA ALA A 38 35.98 -12.25 -63.26
C ALA A 38 36.40 -11.19 -62.24
N GLY A 39 37.30 -10.26 -62.61
CA GLY A 39 37.67 -9.12 -61.77
C GLY A 39 36.49 -8.18 -61.50
N ASN A 40 35.69 -7.87 -62.51
CA ASN A 40 34.49 -7.05 -62.36
C ASN A 40 33.40 -7.74 -61.52
N ASP A 41 33.24 -9.05 -61.65
CA ASP A 41 32.29 -9.82 -60.84
C ASP A 41 32.73 -9.88 -59.37
N GLY A 42 34.04 -10.01 -59.10
CA GLY A 42 34.59 -9.89 -57.74
C GLY A 42 34.31 -8.54 -57.10
N LEU A 43 34.59 -7.44 -57.82
CA LEU A 43 34.31 -6.07 -57.34
C LEU A 43 32.81 -5.84 -57.07
N ARG A 44 31.92 -6.44 -57.88
CA ARG A 44 30.47 -6.38 -57.63
C ARG A 44 30.09 -7.08 -56.34
N VAL A 45 30.64 -8.27 -56.09
CA VAL A 45 30.39 -9.01 -54.85
C VAL A 45 30.89 -8.22 -53.63
N GLU A 46 32.08 -7.62 -53.71
CA GLU A 46 32.61 -6.76 -52.64
C GLU A 46 31.74 -5.52 -52.39
N LEU A 47 31.25 -4.86 -53.46
CA LEU A 47 30.34 -3.73 -53.34
C LEU A 47 29.01 -4.12 -52.68
N GLU A 48 28.43 -5.26 -53.06
CA GLU A 48 27.21 -5.75 -52.42
C GLU A 48 27.44 -6.13 -50.96
N THR A 49 28.58 -6.77 -50.64
CA THR A 49 28.94 -7.10 -49.26
C THR A 49 29.05 -5.82 -48.41
N CYS A 50 29.81 -4.83 -48.88
CA CYS A 50 29.96 -3.54 -48.20
C CYS A 50 28.62 -2.81 -48.06
N ARG A 51 27.74 -2.87 -49.06
CA ARG A 51 26.37 -2.32 -48.96
C ARG A 51 25.57 -3.01 -47.86
N THR A 52 25.60 -4.33 -47.80
CA THR A 52 24.88 -5.08 -46.75
C THR A 52 25.43 -4.78 -45.36
N GLU A 53 26.74 -4.64 -45.21
CA GLU A 53 27.38 -4.22 -43.96
C GLU A 53 26.97 -2.80 -43.55
N MET A 54 26.94 -1.87 -44.49
CA MET A 54 26.48 -0.49 -44.24
C MET A 54 25.02 -0.44 -43.80
N GLU A 55 24.14 -1.21 -44.45
CA GLU A 55 22.74 -1.29 -44.02
C GLU A 55 22.60 -1.94 -42.65
N ARG A 56 23.34 -3.01 -42.38
CA ARG A 56 23.39 -3.63 -41.05
C ARG A 56 23.84 -2.63 -39.99
N LEU A 57 24.95 -1.93 -40.20
CA LEU A 57 25.46 -0.93 -39.25
C LEU A 57 24.47 0.23 -39.06
N ARG A 58 23.78 0.67 -40.11
CA ARG A 58 22.72 1.69 -40.00
C ARG A 58 21.56 1.20 -39.14
N THR A 59 21.11 -0.05 -39.32
CA THR A 59 20.05 -0.63 -38.50
C THR A 59 20.48 -0.74 -37.05
N GLU A 60 21.69 -1.24 -36.78
CA GLU A 60 22.26 -1.34 -35.43
C GLU A 60 22.39 0.04 -34.77
N LEU A 61 22.86 1.06 -35.49
CA LEU A 61 22.96 2.43 -34.99
C LEU A 61 21.59 3.03 -34.67
N SER A 62 20.59 2.82 -35.54
CA SER A 62 19.23 3.31 -35.31
C SER A 62 18.57 2.66 -34.09
N ALA A 63 18.80 1.35 -33.89
CA ALA A 63 18.33 0.62 -32.73
C ALA A 63 19.05 1.05 -31.44
N ALA A 64 20.36 1.30 -31.50
CA ALA A 64 21.10 1.83 -30.36
C ALA A 64 20.63 3.25 -30.00
N SER A 65 20.35 4.10 -30.99
CA SER A 65 19.83 5.45 -30.78
C SER A 65 18.43 5.44 -30.18
N SER A 66 17.54 4.55 -30.61
CA SER A 66 16.19 4.44 -30.03
C SER A 66 16.24 3.94 -28.58
N LEU A 67 17.10 2.95 -28.29
CA LEU A 67 17.32 2.48 -26.92
C LEU A 67 17.87 3.59 -26.02
N ALA A 68 18.83 4.37 -26.51
CA ALA A 68 19.37 5.51 -25.77
C ALA A 68 18.29 6.57 -25.47
N GLN A 69 17.43 6.85 -26.45
CA GLN A 69 16.30 7.79 -26.28
C GLN A 69 15.27 7.26 -25.28
N GLN A 70 14.98 5.96 -25.30
CA GLN A 70 14.11 5.31 -24.32
C GLN A 70 14.69 5.43 -22.91
N ARG A 71 15.97 5.09 -22.72
CA ARG A 71 16.66 5.22 -21.44
C ARG A 71 16.70 6.65 -20.93
N ALA A 72 16.90 7.63 -21.82
CA ALA A 72 16.83 9.04 -21.46
C ALA A 72 15.42 9.44 -20.97
N GLY A 73 14.37 8.93 -21.63
CA GLY A 73 12.98 9.10 -21.18
C GLY A 73 12.74 8.49 -19.80
N GLU A 74 13.19 7.25 -19.58
CA GLU A 74 13.11 6.57 -18.28
C GLU A 74 13.80 7.38 -17.18
N LEU A 75 15.01 7.90 -17.43
CA LEU A 75 15.73 8.74 -16.47
C LEU A 75 14.97 10.01 -16.10
N VAL A 76 14.33 10.68 -17.07
CA VAL A 76 13.51 11.87 -16.79
C VAL A 76 12.31 11.50 -15.90
N THR A 77 11.64 10.37 -16.19
CA THR A 77 10.51 9.92 -15.36
C THR A 77 10.94 9.56 -13.94
N LEU A 78 12.08 8.89 -13.79
CA LEU A 78 12.65 8.54 -12.48
C LEU A 78 13.09 9.78 -11.70
N GLN A 79 13.68 10.78 -12.37
CA GLN A 79 14.03 12.05 -11.76
C GLN A 79 12.79 12.80 -11.26
N ALA A 80 11.71 12.82 -12.06
CA ALA A 80 10.45 13.43 -11.64
C ALA A 80 9.83 12.69 -10.44
N ALA A 81 9.85 11.35 -10.45
CA ALA A 81 9.37 10.55 -9.32
C ALA A 81 10.19 10.80 -8.04
N LEU A 82 11.51 10.91 -8.16
CA LEU A 82 12.40 11.22 -7.04
C LEU A 82 12.13 12.62 -6.47
N ALA A 83 11.94 13.62 -7.34
CA ALA A 83 11.57 14.98 -6.91
C ALA A 83 10.23 15.01 -6.15
N ASN A 84 9.23 14.27 -6.64
CA ASN A 84 7.92 14.16 -5.98
C ASN A 84 8.05 13.47 -4.62
N ALA A 85 8.80 12.37 -4.53
CA ALA A 85 9.03 11.67 -3.26
C ALA A 85 9.76 12.56 -2.24
N GLN A 86 10.76 13.34 -2.69
CA GLN A 86 11.44 14.32 -1.84
C GLN A 86 10.48 15.40 -1.33
N ALA A 87 9.59 15.92 -2.18
CA ALA A 87 8.58 16.89 -1.78
C ALA A 87 7.60 16.31 -0.74
N SER A 88 7.15 15.06 -0.91
CA SER A 88 6.30 14.37 0.06
C SER A 88 6.99 14.19 1.42
N LEU A 89 8.28 13.83 1.43
CA LEU A 89 9.06 13.73 2.67
C LEU A 89 9.21 15.08 3.37
N GLN A 90 9.47 16.16 2.62
CA GLN A 90 9.52 17.51 3.18
C GLN A 90 8.18 17.93 3.77
N GLN A 91 7.08 17.60 3.10
CA GLN A 91 5.74 17.88 3.60
C GLN A 91 5.43 17.10 4.89
N ALA A 92 5.77 15.81 4.95
CA ALA A 92 5.61 15.00 6.14
C ALA A 92 6.42 15.57 7.32
N GLY A 93 7.66 16.02 7.06
CA GLY A 93 8.48 16.69 8.07
C GLY A 93 7.82 17.94 8.67
N ARG A 94 7.25 18.81 7.82
CA ARG A 94 6.50 19.98 8.28
C ARG A 94 5.25 19.62 9.08
N GLN A 95 4.56 18.54 8.70
CA GLN A 95 3.39 18.06 9.45
C GLN A 95 3.78 17.54 10.84
N ILE A 96 4.91 16.85 10.96
CA ILE A 96 5.44 16.41 12.25
C ILE A 96 5.76 17.63 13.12
N GLU A 97 6.47 18.62 12.57
CA GLU A 97 6.80 19.85 13.30
C GLU A 97 5.56 20.62 13.77
N ASP A 98 4.52 20.73 12.92
CA ASP A 98 3.25 21.35 13.32
C ASP A 98 2.54 20.54 14.43
N ARG A 99 2.55 19.21 14.34
CA ARG A 99 1.99 18.35 15.39
C ARG A 99 2.75 18.49 16.71
N ASP A 100 4.07 18.56 16.68
CA ASP A 100 4.90 18.75 17.87
C ASP A 100 4.64 20.11 18.51
N ASN A 101 4.50 21.18 17.71
CA ASN A 101 4.12 22.51 18.19
C ASN A 101 2.71 22.52 18.81
N ARG A 102 1.75 21.79 18.23
CA ARG A 102 0.42 21.63 18.81
C ARG A 102 0.45 20.86 20.13
N LEU A 103 1.22 19.77 20.21
CA LEU A 103 1.40 19.03 21.45
C LEU A 103 2.04 19.90 22.54
N ALA A 104 3.05 20.70 22.19
CA ALA A 104 3.69 21.63 23.12
C ALA A 104 2.72 22.70 23.64
N THR A 105 1.89 23.26 22.77
CA THR A 105 0.85 24.25 23.18
C THR A 105 -0.23 23.61 24.04
N MET A 106 -0.68 22.39 23.72
CA MET A 106 -1.61 21.64 24.57
C MET A 106 -1.02 21.38 25.96
N ALA A 107 0.22 20.87 26.05
CA ALA A 107 0.89 20.64 27.32
C ALA A 107 1.05 21.92 28.15
N ALA A 108 1.34 23.06 27.50
CA ALA A 108 1.39 24.36 28.17
C ALA A 108 0.02 24.79 28.70
N THR A 109 -1.06 24.59 27.93
CA THR A 109 -2.43 24.89 28.40
C THR A 109 -2.87 23.97 29.54
N GLU A 110 -2.53 22.68 29.50
CA GLU A 110 -2.79 21.75 30.60
C GLU A 110 -2.05 22.16 31.87
N THR A 111 -0.79 22.56 31.74
CA THR A 111 0.00 23.04 32.89
C THR A 111 -0.63 24.32 33.47
N ALA A 112 -1.01 25.28 32.63
CA ALA A 112 -1.66 26.52 33.06
C ALA A 112 -3.01 26.27 33.74
N THR A 113 -3.86 25.42 33.16
CA THR A 113 -5.16 25.06 33.76
C THR A 113 -5.00 24.30 35.06
N ARG A 114 -3.98 23.43 35.18
CA ARG A 114 -3.64 22.77 36.45
C ARG A 114 -3.22 23.78 37.51
N THR A 115 -2.33 24.72 37.18
CA THR A 115 -1.92 25.76 38.14
C THR A 115 -3.09 26.64 38.57
N ALA A 116 -4.01 26.99 37.66
CA ALA A 116 -5.21 27.75 37.98
C ALA A 116 -6.13 26.97 38.95
N ARG A 117 -6.34 25.68 38.71
CA ARG A 117 -7.10 24.82 39.63
C ARG A 117 -6.45 24.72 41.01
N GLU A 118 -5.13 24.60 41.07
CA GLU A 118 -4.40 24.57 42.35
C GLU A 118 -4.55 25.90 43.11
N THR A 119 -4.52 27.05 42.42
CA THR A 119 -4.79 28.35 43.05
C THR A 119 -6.24 28.50 43.50
N ASP A 120 -7.21 28.04 42.70
CA ASP A 120 -8.63 28.10 43.05
C ASP A 120 -8.93 27.26 44.30
N VAL A 121 -8.34 26.05 44.38
CA VAL A 121 -8.44 25.18 45.57
C VAL A 121 -7.85 25.86 46.80
N ALA A 122 -6.68 26.50 46.68
CA ALA A 122 -6.05 27.20 47.80
C ALA A 122 -6.92 28.39 48.28
N GLU A 123 -7.58 29.09 47.37
CA GLU A 123 -8.47 30.20 47.73
C GLU A 123 -9.76 29.73 48.38
N ILE A 124 -10.35 28.62 47.90
CA ILE A 124 -11.52 27.99 48.54
C ILE A 124 -11.20 27.62 49.99
N GLU A 125 -10.04 27.02 50.26
CA GLU A 125 -9.64 26.66 51.63
C GLU A 125 -9.47 27.91 52.53
N ARG A 126 -8.84 28.98 52.03
CA ARG A 126 -8.77 30.25 52.80
C ARG A 126 -10.15 30.84 53.11
N LEU A 127 -11.06 30.82 52.15
CA LEU A 127 -12.42 31.34 52.35
C LEU A 127 -13.19 30.47 53.36
N ARG A 128 -13.00 29.15 53.36
CA ARG A 128 -13.56 28.25 54.36
C ARG A 128 -13.04 28.54 55.77
N GLU A 129 -11.73 28.74 55.92
CA GLU A 129 -11.12 29.13 57.21
C GLU A 129 -11.66 30.48 57.70
N ALA A 130 -11.75 31.48 56.81
CA ALA A 130 -12.28 32.79 57.15
C ALA A 130 -13.77 32.73 57.55
N LEU A 131 -14.57 31.90 56.87
CA LEU A 131 -15.97 31.67 57.22
C LEU A 131 -16.08 31.03 58.61
N ALA A 132 -15.29 29.99 58.89
CA ALA A 132 -15.28 29.33 60.19
C ALA A 132 -14.93 30.32 61.32
N HIS A 133 -13.92 31.18 61.11
CA HIS A 133 -13.55 32.21 62.09
C HIS A 133 -14.64 33.27 62.27
N ALA A 134 -15.31 33.69 61.19
CA ALA A 134 -16.43 34.62 61.26
C ALA A 134 -17.63 34.03 62.01
N GLU A 135 -17.94 32.76 61.76
CA GLU A 135 -18.98 32.01 62.48
C GLU A 135 -18.67 31.90 63.98
N GLU A 136 -17.42 31.61 64.34
CA GLU A 136 -16.94 31.59 65.73
C GLU A 136 -17.09 32.97 66.38
N THR A 137 -16.67 34.04 65.70
CA THR A 137 -16.80 35.42 66.20
C THR A 137 -18.28 35.82 66.40
N ILE A 138 -19.17 35.41 65.49
CA ILE A 138 -20.62 35.62 65.62
C ILE A 138 -21.17 34.86 66.83
N ALA A 139 -20.70 33.63 67.07
CA ALA A 139 -21.10 32.84 68.24
C ALA A 139 -20.64 33.49 69.55
N GLU A 140 -19.41 34.02 69.60
CA GLU A 140 -18.89 34.77 70.75
C GLU A 140 -19.70 36.05 71.00
N LEU A 141 -19.96 36.87 69.98
CA LEU A 141 -20.77 38.08 70.09
C LEU A 141 -22.21 37.79 70.53
N ARG A 142 -22.80 36.68 70.06
CA ARG A 142 -24.12 36.21 70.49
C ARG A 142 -24.12 35.77 71.96
N SER A 143 -23.04 35.15 72.44
CA SER A 143 -22.89 34.76 73.85
C SER A 143 -22.63 35.95 74.79
N ALA A 144 -22.09 37.05 74.26
CA ALA A 144 -21.77 38.27 75.00
C ALA A 144 -22.94 39.28 75.11
N GLN A 145 -24.07 39.05 74.43
CA GLN A 145 -25.28 39.85 74.61
C GLN A 145 -26.09 39.39 75.83
N PRO A 146 -26.40 40.27 76.79
CA PRO A 146 -27.36 39.94 77.85
C PRO A 146 -28.77 39.87 77.26
N ALA A 147 -29.57 38.91 77.75
CA ALA A 147 -30.96 38.74 77.37
C ALA A 147 -31.77 40.01 77.71
N VAL A 148 -32.05 40.85 76.70
CA VAL A 148 -33.04 41.92 76.81
C VAL A 148 -34.40 41.35 76.38
N PRO A 149 -35.43 41.41 77.24
CA PRO A 149 -36.78 41.11 76.80
C PRO A 149 -37.36 42.35 76.11
N GLN A 150 -37.97 42.20 74.93
CA GLN A 150 -39.33 42.71 74.65
C GLN A 150 -39.77 42.63 73.18
N GLN A 151 -41.00 42.14 73.05
CA GLN A 151 -42.13 42.69 72.28
C GLN A 151 -42.07 42.76 70.75
N THR A 152 -42.89 41.88 70.18
CA THR A 152 -43.92 42.15 69.18
C THR A 152 -44.04 43.60 68.71
N LEU A 153 -43.52 43.90 67.51
CA LEU A 153 -44.06 44.94 66.65
C LEU A 153 -44.14 44.44 65.22
N LEU A 154 -45.39 44.36 64.75
CA LEU A 154 -45.83 44.15 63.39
C LEU A 154 -45.22 45.21 62.46
N GLY A 155 -44.65 44.77 61.33
CA GLY A 155 -44.14 45.68 60.30
C GLY A 155 -43.57 44.95 59.09
N ALA A 156 -44.45 44.71 58.10
CA ALA A 156 -44.23 44.56 56.66
C ALA A 156 -42.82 44.23 56.10
N VAL A 157 -42.73 43.13 55.34
CA VAL A 157 -42.58 43.05 53.85
C VAL A 157 -42.02 41.65 53.55
N PRO A 158 -42.67 40.81 52.72
CA PRO A 158 -42.07 39.55 52.30
C PRO A 158 -40.99 39.84 51.26
N VAL A 159 -39.73 39.76 51.66
CA VAL A 159 -38.62 39.71 50.71
C VAL A 159 -38.59 38.29 50.14
N SER A 160 -39.21 38.13 48.97
CA SER A 160 -38.89 37.02 48.06
C SER A 160 -37.41 37.16 47.68
N ILE A 161 -36.54 36.42 48.35
CA ILE A 161 -35.21 36.16 47.82
C ILE A 161 -35.42 35.14 46.71
N THR A 162 -35.28 35.63 45.49
CA THR A 162 -35.26 34.88 44.25
C THR A 162 -34.27 33.72 44.34
N ALA A 163 -34.81 32.51 44.50
CA ALA A 163 -34.16 31.24 44.20
C ALA A 163 -34.00 31.09 42.68
N ARG A 164 -33.28 32.03 42.05
CA ARG A 164 -33.08 32.11 40.60
C ARG A 164 -31.60 32.14 40.20
N LEU A 165 -30.70 31.91 41.15
CA LEU A 165 -29.25 31.94 40.92
C LEU A 165 -28.57 30.58 41.13
N VAL A 166 -29.28 29.56 41.62
CA VAL A 166 -28.70 28.21 41.79
C VAL A 166 -29.04 27.30 40.60
N ASP A 167 -30.16 27.52 39.91
CA ASP A 167 -30.53 26.71 38.73
C ASP A 167 -29.67 27.02 37.50
N ASP A 168 -29.29 28.28 37.27
CA ASP A 168 -28.51 28.66 36.08
C ASP A 168 -27.06 28.16 36.15
N ASP A 169 -26.43 28.18 37.34
CA ASP A 169 -25.07 27.68 37.53
C ASP A 169 -25.01 26.15 37.44
N VAL A 170 -25.98 25.45 38.03
CA VAL A 170 -26.07 23.99 37.92
C VAL A 170 -26.39 23.57 36.48
N GLN A 171 -27.22 24.32 35.74
CA GLN A 171 -27.47 24.05 34.33
C GLN A 171 -26.25 24.35 33.44
N ALA A 172 -25.48 25.37 33.75
CA ALA A 172 -24.22 25.68 33.05
C ALA A 172 -23.17 24.58 33.28
N GLU A 173 -23.04 24.09 34.52
CA GLU A 173 -22.11 23.02 34.87
C GLU A 173 -22.52 21.68 34.24
N LEU A 174 -23.83 21.37 34.22
CA LEU A 174 -24.36 20.19 33.54
C LEU A 174 -24.18 20.27 32.01
N ALA A 175 -24.29 21.47 31.44
CA ALA A 175 -24.03 21.71 30.02
C ALA A 175 -22.53 21.56 29.68
N GLN A 176 -21.64 22.03 30.55
CA GLN A 176 -20.19 21.82 30.42
C GLN A 176 -19.79 20.35 30.54
N LEU A 177 -20.32 19.61 31.52
CA LEU A 177 -20.05 18.17 31.64
C LEU A 177 -20.55 17.39 30.40
N ARG A 178 -21.73 17.73 29.87
CA ARG A 178 -22.24 17.11 28.63
C ARG A 178 -21.40 17.47 27.41
N ALA A 179 -20.87 18.69 27.34
CA ALA A 179 -19.96 19.10 26.28
C ALA A 179 -18.62 18.35 26.36
N GLN A 180 -18.06 18.21 27.55
CA GLN A 180 -16.84 17.43 27.79
C GLN A 180 -17.03 15.95 27.43
N LEU A 181 -18.16 15.35 27.84
CA LEU A 181 -18.48 13.97 27.47
C LEU A 181 -18.65 13.80 25.96
N ALA A 182 -19.24 14.79 25.28
CA ALA A 182 -19.38 14.78 23.82
C ALA A 182 -18.03 14.97 23.12
N GLU A 183 -17.11 15.74 23.70
CA GLU A 183 -15.76 15.97 23.17
C GLU A 183 -14.85 14.76 23.38
N GLU A 184 -14.92 14.10 24.54
CA GLU A 184 -14.28 12.80 24.76
C GLU A 184 -14.86 11.72 23.84
N GLN A 185 -16.18 11.67 23.66
CA GLN A 185 -16.80 10.74 22.71
C GLN A 185 -16.37 11.03 21.28
N ARG A 186 -16.20 12.30 20.89
CA ARG A 186 -15.65 12.69 19.59
C ARG A 186 -14.17 12.33 19.47
N ALA A 187 -13.36 12.53 20.50
CA ALA A 187 -11.95 12.13 20.53
C ALA A 187 -11.80 10.61 20.43
N HIS A 188 -12.61 9.86 21.16
CA HIS A 188 -12.71 8.41 21.05
C HIS A 188 -13.24 7.95 19.69
N ALA A 189 -14.15 8.70 19.06
CA ALA A 189 -14.63 8.42 17.70
C ALA A 189 -13.57 8.75 16.63
N LEU A 190 -12.73 9.76 16.84
CA LEU A 190 -11.62 10.13 15.97
C LEU A 190 -10.45 9.15 16.09
N LEU A 191 -10.12 8.69 17.30
CA LEU A 191 -9.16 7.59 17.51
C LEU A 191 -9.67 6.29 16.88
N ARG A 192 -10.95 5.95 17.09
CA ARG A 192 -11.55 4.75 16.46
C ARG A 192 -11.67 4.88 14.94
N GLY A 193 -11.90 6.08 14.42
CA GLY A 193 -11.97 6.37 12.99
C GLY A 193 -10.70 6.04 12.20
N ALA A 194 -9.54 6.10 12.85
CA ALA A 194 -8.26 5.69 12.26
C ALA A 194 -8.04 4.17 12.26
N GLN A 195 -8.89 3.42 12.96
CA GLN A 195 -8.79 1.98 13.15
C GLN A 195 -10.02 1.25 12.58
N ARG A 196 -10.83 1.90 11.74
CA ARG A 196 -11.98 1.26 11.09
C ARG A 196 -11.59 0.64 9.77
N ASP A 197 -11.99 -0.61 9.59
CA ASP A 197 -11.89 -1.27 8.30
C ASP A 197 -13.15 -0.98 7.46
N PRO A 198 -13.01 -0.84 6.14
CA PRO A 198 -14.17 -0.70 5.24
C PRO A 198 -14.91 -2.04 5.13
N LEU A 199 -15.88 -2.26 6.03
CA LEU A 199 -16.69 -3.50 6.04
C LEU A 199 -17.50 -3.68 4.74
N ILE A 200 -17.73 -2.59 4.00
CA ILE A 200 -18.32 -2.60 2.66
C ILE A 200 -17.51 -3.41 1.61
N ASP A 201 -16.22 -3.67 1.85
CA ASP A 201 -15.40 -4.48 0.94
C ASP A 201 -15.77 -5.98 0.96
N ILE A 202 -16.59 -6.40 1.93
CA ILE A 202 -17.14 -7.75 2.02
C ILE A 202 -18.37 -7.86 1.12
N ASN A 203 -18.40 -8.89 0.27
CA ASN A 203 -19.46 -9.07 -0.70
C ASN A 203 -20.81 -9.33 -0.01
N GLY A 204 -21.78 -8.45 -0.29
CA GLY A 204 -23.12 -8.49 0.29
C GLY A 204 -23.32 -7.56 1.48
N ILE A 205 -22.26 -6.95 2.03
CA ILE A 205 -22.38 -5.87 3.01
C ILE A 205 -22.54 -4.55 2.28
N GLY A 206 -23.78 -4.05 2.21
CA GLY A 206 -24.06 -2.71 1.71
C GLY A 206 -23.85 -1.62 2.76
N PRO A 207 -23.86 -0.33 2.37
CA PRO A 207 -23.70 0.81 3.29
C PRO A 207 -24.66 0.80 4.49
N VAL A 208 -25.86 0.25 4.29
CA VAL A 208 -26.88 0.13 5.35
C VAL A 208 -26.45 -0.88 6.42
N TYR A 209 -25.93 -2.04 6.01
CA TYR A 209 -25.49 -3.07 6.95
C TYR A 209 -24.17 -2.70 7.61
N GLU A 210 -23.24 -2.10 6.87
CA GLU A 210 -22.02 -1.52 7.44
C GLU A 210 -22.35 -0.50 8.53
N LYS A 211 -23.33 0.39 8.29
CA LYS A 211 -23.76 1.35 9.31
C LYS A 211 -24.34 0.66 10.54
N ARG A 212 -25.19 -0.35 10.36
CA ARG A 212 -25.77 -1.13 11.49
C ARG A 212 -24.69 -1.88 12.29
N LEU A 213 -23.70 -2.47 11.61
CA LEU A 213 -22.56 -3.13 12.25
C LEU A 213 -21.72 -2.13 13.05
N ASN A 214 -21.42 -0.97 12.44
CA ASN A 214 -20.68 0.11 13.09
C ASN A 214 -21.41 0.68 14.32
N GLU A 215 -22.74 0.85 14.24
CA GLU A 215 -23.60 1.27 15.35
C GLU A 215 -23.63 0.24 16.49
N ALA A 216 -23.55 -1.05 16.16
CA ALA A 216 -23.41 -2.13 17.12
C ALA A 216 -21.97 -2.29 17.68
N GLY A 217 -21.04 -1.41 17.27
CA GLY A 217 -19.66 -1.40 17.75
C GLY A 217 -18.70 -2.30 16.97
N ILE A 218 -19.13 -2.88 15.84
CA ILE A 218 -18.31 -3.71 14.97
C ILE A 218 -17.77 -2.84 13.83
N GLN A 219 -16.49 -2.47 13.92
CA GLN A 219 -15.85 -1.46 13.08
C GLN A 219 -14.62 -1.98 12.35
N THR A 220 -14.18 -3.21 12.64
CA THR A 220 -13.02 -3.84 12.00
C THR A 220 -13.36 -5.22 11.42
N PHE A 221 -12.57 -5.67 10.44
CA PHE A 221 -12.67 -7.03 9.92
C PHE A 221 -12.38 -8.05 11.02
N ALA A 222 -11.49 -7.72 11.97
CA ALA A 222 -11.14 -8.57 13.12
C ALA A 222 -12.33 -8.82 14.04
N GLU A 223 -13.06 -7.75 14.38
CA GLU A 223 -14.26 -7.84 15.20
C GLU A 223 -15.36 -8.64 14.50
N LEU A 224 -15.58 -8.41 13.20
CA LEU A 224 -16.56 -9.15 12.42
C LEU A 224 -16.21 -10.65 12.30
N ALA A 225 -14.94 -10.97 12.08
CA ALA A 225 -14.44 -12.34 11.96
C ALA A 225 -14.56 -13.18 13.25
N ALA A 226 -14.63 -12.51 14.41
CA ALA A 226 -14.77 -13.12 15.72
C ALA A 226 -16.22 -13.40 16.12
N LEU A 227 -17.20 -12.85 15.40
CA LEU A 227 -18.62 -13.06 15.67
C LEU A 227 -19.12 -14.41 15.16
N THR A 228 -20.24 -14.86 15.73
CA THR A 228 -20.99 -15.99 15.21
C THR A 228 -22.05 -15.53 14.19
N PRO A 229 -22.45 -16.39 13.22
CA PRO A 229 -23.48 -16.04 12.24
C PRO A 229 -24.78 -15.56 12.87
N GLU A 230 -25.18 -16.16 14.01
CA GLU A 230 -26.40 -15.80 14.75
C GLU A 230 -26.28 -14.39 15.35
N ARG A 231 -25.11 -14.04 15.87
CA ARG A 231 -24.86 -12.72 16.44
C ARG A 231 -24.85 -11.64 15.36
N VAL A 232 -24.25 -11.93 14.21
CA VAL A 232 -24.28 -11.02 13.04
C VAL A 232 -25.73 -10.81 12.59
N HIS A 233 -26.52 -11.88 12.47
CA HIS A 233 -27.94 -11.80 12.11
C HIS A 233 -28.77 -10.99 13.13
N ALA A 234 -28.49 -11.17 14.41
CA ALA A 234 -29.14 -10.43 15.50
C ALA A 234 -28.78 -8.94 15.52
N ILE A 235 -27.65 -8.53 14.94
CA ILE A 235 -27.24 -7.13 14.85
C ILE A 235 -27.88 -6.45 13.63
N ILE A 236 -27.82 -7.12 12.48
CA ILE A 236 -28.23 -6.52 11.21
C ILE A 236 -29.74 -6.55 11.00
N HIS A 237 -30.49 -7.40 11.71
CA HIS A 237 -31.95 -7.51 11.63
C HIS A 237 -32.46 -7.44 10.18
N PRO A 238 -32.13 -8.44 9.33
CA PRO A 238 -32.54 -8.43 7.95
C PRO A 238 -34.05 -8.64 7.84
N GLU A 239 -34.66 -8.05 6.83
CA GLU A 239 -36.05 -8.31 6.50
C GLU A 239 -36.22 -9.75 5.97
N SER A 240 -37.41 -10.33 6.13
CA SER A 240 -37.65 -11.75 5.78
C SER A 240 -37.42 -12.10 4.30
N TRP A 241 -37.41 -11.09 3.42
CA TRP A 241 -37.15 -11.22 1.99
C TRP A 241 -35.69 -11.00 1.59
N GLN A 242 -34.83 -10.59 2.53
CA GLN A 242 -33.41 -10.34 2.29
C GLN A 242 -32.62 -11.62 2.56
N HIS A 243 -32.24 -12.32 1.48
CA HIS A 243 -31.32 -13.44 1.57
C HIS A 243 -29.91 -12.92 1.85
N ILE A 244 -29.49 -13.03 3.10
CA ILE A 244 -28.12 -12.75 3.54
C ILE A 244 -27.43 -14.04 3.97
N ASP A 245 -26.11 -14.08 3.81
CA ASP A 245 -25.27 -15.17 4.29
C ASP A 245 -24.22 -14.61 5.26
N PRO A 246 -24.54 -14.55 6.57
CA PRO A 246 -23.61 -14.07 7.58
C PRO A 246 -22.33 -14.92 7.69
N GLU A 247 -22.40 -16.21 7.35
CA GLU A 247 -21.24 -17.11 7.39
C GLU A 247 -20.24 -16.76 6.28
N ALA A 248 -20.74 -16.47 5.07
CA ALA A 248 -19.91 -15.95 3.98
C ALA A 248 -19.21 -14.64 4.38
N TRP A 249 -19.92 -13.72 5.05
CA TRP A 249 -19.33 -12.45 5.50
C TRP A 249 -18.21 -12.64 6.52
N ILE A 250 -18.42 -13.52 7.52
CA ILE A 250 -17.40 -13.83 8.53
C ILE A 250 -16.17 -14.45 7.87
N ASN A 251 -16.37 -15.36 6.90
CA ASN A 251 -15.26 -16.02 6.20
C ASN A 251 -14.50 -15.03 5.32
N GLU A 252 -15.18 -14.11 4.64
CA GLU A 252 -14.55 -13.08 3.84
C GLU A 252 -13.82 -12.04 4.69
N ALA A 253 -14.37 -11.65 5.86
CA ALA A 253 -13.68 -10.82 6.84
C ALA A 253 -12.35 -11.47 7.30
N ARG A 254 -12.37 -12.79 7.59
CA ARG A 254 -11.16 -13.55 7.93
C ARG A 254 -10.14 -13.56 6.79
N LEU A 255 -10.60 -13.61 5.55
CA LEU A 255 -9.74 -13.58 4.38
C LEU A 255 -9.08 -12.20 4.21
N LEU A 256 -9.85 -11.13 4.36
CA LEU A 256 -9.36 -9.75 4.26
C LEU A 256 -8.32 -9.44 5.33
N LEU A 257 -8.51 -9.90 6.57
CA LEU A 257 -7.50 -9.79 7.63
C LEU A 257 -6.16 -10.39 7.23
N ARG A 258 -6.20 -11.63 6.71
CA ARG A 258 -4.98 -12.33 6.29
C ARG A 258 -4.32 -11.65 5.10
N ARG A 259 -5.10 -11.08 4.19
CA ARG A 259 -4.56 -10.31 3.06
C ARG A 259 -3.94 -8.99 3.50
N SER A 260 -4.50 -8.32 4.51
CA SER A 260 -3.95 -7.08 5.06
C SER A 260 -2.69 -7.29 5.89
N ASN A 261 -2.50 -8.48 6.44
CA ASN A 261 -1.32 -8.85 7.22
C ASN A 261 -0.86 -10.28 6.86
N PRO A 262 -0.28 -10.48 5.66
CA PRO A 262 0.16 -11.79 5.22
C PRO A 262 1.46 -12.19 5.93
N ASP A 263 1.63 -13.48 6.16
CA ASP A 263 2.88 -14.03 6.68
C ASP A 263 3.96 -14.00 5.59
N PRO A 264 5.24 -13.78 5.93
CA PRO A 264 6.34 -13.82 4.99
C PRO A 264 6.65 -15.25 4.54
N LEU A 265 5.90 -15.77 3.57
CA LEU A 265 6.08 -17.14 3.06
C LEU A 265 7.46 -17.36 2.44
N VAL A 266 8.13 -16.29 2.00
CA VAL A 266 9.52 -16.30 1.53
C VAL A 266 10.54 -16.80 2.57
N ASP A 267 10.20 -16.82 3.86
CA ASP A 267 11.08 -17.34 4.91
C ASP A 267 11.21 -18.87 4.87
N ILE A 268 10.35 -19.56 4.13
CA ILE A 268 10.42 -21.00 3.89
C ILE A 268 11.43 -21.29 2.78
N ASN A 269 12.32 -22.26 3.02
CA ASN A 269 13.37 -22.59 2.06
C ASN A 269 12.79 -23.10 0.73
N GLY A 270 13.12 -22.39 -0.35
CA GLY A 270 12.66 -22.72 -1.70
C GLY A 270 11.45 -21.91 -2.17
N ILE A 271 10.77 -21.17 -1.29
CA ILE A 271 9.74 -20.21 -1.68
C ILE A 271 10.40 -18.88 -2.02
N GLY A 272 10.54 -18.59 -3.30
CA GLY A 272 10.96 -17.27 -3.78
C GLY A 272 9.79 -16.28 -3.85
N PRO A 273 10.05 -14.97 -4.06
CA PRO A 273 9.01 -13.95 -4.22
C PRO A 273 7.96 -14.31 -5.28
N VAL A 274 8.39 -14.91 -6.39
CA VAL A 274 7.48 -15.35 -7.48
C VAL A 274 6.49 -16.42 -7.01
N TYR A 275 6.93 -17.37 -6.19
CA TYR A 275 6.05 -18.41 -5.66
C TYR A 275 5.16 -17.88 -4.55
N GLN A 276 5.67 -16.97 -3.72
CA GLN A 276 4.86 -16.25 -2.74
C GLN A 276 3.71 -15.49 -3.42
N ASP A 277 3.99 -14.73 -4.48
CA ASP A 277 2.96 -14.00 -5.21
C ASP A 277 1.91 -14.95 -5.79
N ARG A 278 2.32 -16.08 -6.36
CA ARG A 278 1.38 -17.11 -6.85
C ARG A 278 0.52 -17.71 -5.73
N LEU A 279 1.08 -17.91 -4.53
CA LEU A 279 0.33 -18.38 -3.36
C LEU A 279 -0.66 -17.32 -2.89
N PHE A 280 -0.27 -16.05 -2.89
CA PHE A 280 -1.14 -14.92 -2.54
C PHE A 280 -2.28 -14.74 -3.54
N ASP A 281 -2.02 -14.90 -4.83
CA ASP A 281 -3.04 -14.92 -5.88
C ASP A 281 -4.02 -16.08 -5.69
N ALA A 282 -3.52 -17.23 -5.21
CA ALA A 282 -4.34 -18.37 -4.80
C ALA A 282 -4.99 -18.24 -3.41
N ARG A 283 -4.94 -17.04 -2.80
CA ARG A 283 -5.53 -16.72 -1.49
C ARG A 283 -4.92 -17.46 -0.30
N ILE A 284 -3.68 -17.91 -0.43
CA ILE A 284 -2.88 -18.54 0.63
C ILE A 284 -1.92 -17.50 1.20
N TYR A 285 -2.33 -16.82 2.28
CA TYR A 285 -1.61 -15.66 2.83
C TYR A 285 -0.82 -15.96 4.10
N THR A 286 -1.01 -17.12 4.72
CA THR A 286 -0.45 -17.44 6.06
C THR A 286 0.25 -18.79 6.09
N PHE A 287 1.24 -18.95 6.97
CA PHE A 287 1.95 -20.21 7.18
C PHE A 287 0.99 -21.35 7.54
N ALA A 288 -0.02 -21.06 8.36
CA ALA A 288 -1.04 -22.03 8.75
C ALA A 288 -1.89 -22.52 7.55
N GLN A 289 -2.20 -21.66 6.59
CA GLN A 289 -2.90 -22.07 5.37
C GLN A 289 -2.01 -22.95 4.50
N LEU A 290 -0.75 -22.57 4.32
CA LEU A 290 0.22 -23.33 3.54
C LEU A 290 0.47 -24.73 4.15
N ALA A 291 0.58 -24.83 5.47
CA ALA A 291 0.74 -26.08 6.19
C ALA A 291 -0.49 -27.02 6.10
N ALA A 292 -1.67 -26.47 5.83
CA ALA A 292 -2.90 -27.24 5.65
C ALA A 292 -3.13 -27.71 4.20
N MET A 293 -2.28 -27.29 3.25
CA MET A 293 -2.36 -27.72 1.85
C MET A 293 -1.74 -29.09 1.64
N THR A 294 -2.19 -29.76 0.58
CA THR A 294 -1.58 -30.99 0.06
C THR A 294 -0.54 -30.67 -1.02
N THR A 295 0.37 -31.60 -1.27
CA THR A 295 1.38 -31.44 -2.33
C THR A 295 0.74 -31.30 -3.70
N GLU A 296 -0.36 -32.01 -3.95
CA GLU A 296 -1.10 -31.94 -5.21
C GLU A 296 -1.74 -30.56 -5.41
N GLN A 297 -2.29 -29.97 -4.35
CA GLN A 297 -2.85 -28.62 -4.40
C GLN A 297 -1.77 -27.57 -4.66
N LEU A 298 -0.61 -27.69 -4.00
CA LEU A 298 0.51 -26.77 -4.22
C LEU A 298 1.10 -26.91 -5.62
N ALA A 299 1.22 -28.13 -6.15
CA ALA A 299 1.65 -28.35 -7.52
C ALA A 299 0.69 -27.71 -8.53
N ALA A 300 -0.63 -27.80 -8.30
CA ALA A 300 -1.65 -27.19 -9.16
C ALA A 300 -1.63 -25.65 -9.16
N ILE A 301 -1.26 -25.05 -8.02
CA ILE A 301 -1.17 -23.59 -7.86
C ILE A 301 0.16 -23.07 -8.44
N ILE A 302 1.27 -23.68 -8.03
CA ILE A 302 2.61 -23.20 -8.36
C ILE A 302 2.97 -23.53 -9.80
N GLN A 303 2.50 -24.66 -10.34
CA GLN A 303 2.79 -25.16 -11.68
C GLN A 303 4.29 -25.01 -12.02
N PRO A 304 5.18 -25.68 -11.25
CA PRO A 304 6.60 -25.62 -11.52
C PRO A 304 6.93 -26.39 -12.80
N GLU A 305 7.95 -25.95 -13.51
CA GLU A 305 8.51 -26.69 -14.64
C GLU A 305 9.17 -27.99 -14.15
N GLU A 306 9.18 -29.04 -14.97
CA GLU A 306 9.70 -30.36 -14.59
C GLU A 306 11.18 -30.33 -14.12
N TRP A 307 11.96 -29.36 -14.58
CA TRP A 307 13.36 -29.18 -14.22
C TRP A 307 13.58 -28.43 -12.89
N GLN A 308 12.53 -27.83 -12.30
CA GLN A 308 12.64 -26.99 -11.10
C GLN A 308 12.67 -27.76 -9.78
N GLY A 309 12.34 -29.07 -9.78
CA GLY A 309 12.56 -29.97 -8.64
C GLY A 309 12.04 -29.44 -7.30
N VAL A 310 10.79 -28.96 -7.25
CA VAL A 310 10.23 -28.33 -6.05
C VAL A 310 9.76 -29.37 -5.02
N GLU A 311 10.28 -29.30 -3.80
CA GLU A 311 9.94 -30.19 -2.69
C GLU A 311 8.76 -29.65 -1.86
N PHE A 312 7.52 -29.84 -2.33
CA PHE A 312 6.32 -29.33 -1.65
C PHE A 312 6.13 -29.89 -0.23
N ASP A 313 6.51 -31.15 0.02
CA ASP A 313 6.45 -31.76 1.36
C ASP A 313 7.26 -30.97 2.38
N ARG A 314 8.42 -30.45 1.95
CA ARG A 314 9.30 -29.65 2.79
C ARG A 314 8.68 -28.30 3.10
N TRP A 315 8.04 -27.67 2.11
CA TRP A 315 7.35 -26.38 2.32
C TRP A 315 6.22 -26.52 3.35
N ILE A 316 5.41 -27.58 3.25
CA ILE A 316 4.32 -27.85 4.19
C ILE A 316 4.87 -28.07 5.60
N ALA A 317 5.96 -28.85 5.74
CA ALA A 317 6.58 -29.14 7.03
C ALA A 317 7.23 -27.90 7.68
N GLU A 318 7.93 -27.06 6.91
CA GLU A 318 8.51 -25.81 7.40
C GLU A 318 7.41 -24.79 7.76
N ALA A 319 6.37 -24.66 6.93
CA ALA A 319 5.22 -23.81 7.22
C ALA A 319 4.53 -24.20 8.54
N ALA A 320 4.39 -25.50 8.81
CA ALA A 320 3.81 -25.98 10.07
C ALA A 320 4.67 -25.57 11.29
N GLN A 321 6.00 -25.59 11.16
CA GLN A 321 6.91 -25.16 12.22
C GLN A 321 6.82 -23.65 12.48
N PHE A 322 6.78 -22.84 11.41
CA PHE A 322 6.59 -21.39 11.54
C PHE A 322 5.24 -21.05 12.16
N ALA A 323 4.16 -21.72 11.74
CA ALA A 323 2.83 -21.54 12.33
C ALA A 323 2.81 -21.89 13.83
N ALA A 324 3.50 -22.97 14.24
CA ALA A 324 3.61 -23.35 15.64
C ALA A 324 4.38 -22.30 16.47
N ARG A 325 5.52 -21.80 15.95
CA ARG A 325 6.31 -20.76 16.63
C ARG A 325 5.52 -19.46 16.80
N MET A 326 4.80 -19.03 15.77
CA MET A 326 3.98 -17.81 15.83
C MET A 326 2.84 -17.92 16.85
N GLN A 327 2.30 -19.13 17.07
CA GLN A 327 1.30 -19.38 18.11
C GLN A 327 1.89 -19.40 19.53
N GLU A 328 3.17 -19.75 19.68
CA GLU A 328 3.87 -19.73 20.97
C GLU A 328 4.31 -18.31 21.37
N GLU A 329 4.78 -17.50 20.41
CA GLU A 329 5.20 -16.11 20.65
C GLU A 329 4.01 -15.15 20.87
N GLY A 330 2.82 -15.51 20.37
CA GLY A 330 1.59 -14.73 20.53
C GLY A 330 0.75 -15.04 21.79
N ARG A 331 1.22 -15.92 22.69
CA ARG A 331 0.57 -16.24 23.97
C ARG A 331 1.24 -15.54 25.14
#